data_AF-A0A2M8T8U5-F1
#
_entry.id   AF-A0A2M8T8U5-F1
#
_cell.length_a   1.000
_cell.length_b   1.000
_cell.length_c   1.000
_cell.angle_alpha   90.00
_cell.angle_beta   90.00
_cell.angle_gamma   90.00
#
_symmetry.space_group_name_H-M   'P 1'
#
loop_
_entity.id
_entity.type
_entity.pdbx_description
1 polymer ?
#
loop_
_entity_poly.entity_id
_entity_poly.type
_entity_poly.pdbx_seq_one_letter_code
_entity_poly.pdbx_strand_id
1 'polypeptide(L)'
;MNKKLLMTTAAVVIFLTLSGHALTNTSASTVKTAAVDPSDEIYQTSTINSLMQGVYDGSTTIKELKRHGNFGVGTFNGLDGEMIFLNGQVYQVKSTGKVKVATNTQKTPFNDVDFFKANKKFTLTDIKSINDLEGKLDKQLPSQNIFYAFRIKGNFSYEKTRSVSKQTKPYIALSEAAKYQKYFEKNNVSGTILGYKCPAYSNGVSVAGYHLHFLSDNRKFGGHEIDCKANKVTVEVQYLYKLDLNLPNDKDFLNANLSKDQSSDVKKVESGK
;
A
#
# COMPACT_ATOMS: atom_id res chain seq x y z
N MET A 1 -21.68 -67.57 -26.42
CA MET A 1 -21.67 -66.83 -25.15
C MET A 1 -22.57 -65.61 -25.30
N ASN A 2 -23.84 -65.76 -24.89
CA ASN A 2 -24.48 -65.04 -23.77
C ASN A 2 -24.62 -63.53 -23.99
N LYS A 3 -25.78 -62.88 -23.90
CA LYS A 3 -27.21 -63.24 -23.77
C LYS A 3 -27.93 -61.88 -23.68
N LYS A 4 -29.01 -61.67 -24.46
CA LYS A 4 -30.30 -61.01 -24.05
C LYS A 4 -30.24 -59.54 -23.57
N LEU A 5 -31.26 -58.67 -23.64
CA LEU A 5 -32.69 -58.71 -23.96
C LEU A 5 -33.15 -57.22 -24.06
N LEU A 6 -34.17 -56.95 -24.90
CA LEU A 6 -35.41 -56.18 -24.65
C LEU A 6 -35.37 -54.92 -23.71
N MET A 7 -36.11 -53.83 -23.91
CA MET A 7 -37.53 -53.74 -24.29
C MET A 7 -37.97 -52.25 -24.33
N THR A 8 -38.78 -51.90 -25.35
CA THR A 8 -40.08 -51.16 -25.33
C THR A 8 -40.29 -49.70 -24.85
N THR A 9 -41.11 -49.00 -25.67
CA THR A 9 -42.26 -48.10 -25.35
C THR A 9 -41.98 -46.79 -24.58
N ALA A 10 -42.68 -45.66 -24.72
CA ALA A 10 -43.91 -45.24 -25.39
C ALA A 10 -43.86 -43.71 -25.63
N ALA A 11 -44.78 -43.22 -26.46
CA ALA A 11 -45.13 -41.83 -26.70
C ALA A 11 -45.42 -41.02 -25.41
N VAL A 12 -45.27 -39.69 -25.47
CA VAL A 12 -46.30 -38.71 -25.06
C VAL A 12 -45.99 -37.36 -25.71
N VAL A 13 -46.97 -36.86 -26.47
CA VAL A 13 -47.10 -35.45 -26.89
C VAL A 13 -47.47 -34.63 -25.66
N ILE A 14 -46.68 -33.62 -25.30
CA ILE A 14 -47.07 -32.62 -24.30
C ILE A 14 -47.21 -31.26 -25.00
N PHE A 15 -48.47 -30.82 -25.04
CA PHE A 15 -48.90 -29.46 -25.32
C PHE A 15 -48.17 -28.47 -24.40
N LEU A 16 -47.49 -27.47 -24.97
CA LEU A 16 -47.14 -26.25 -24.24
C LEU A 16 -48.09 -25.14 -24.68
N THR A 17 -49.04 -24.88 -23.79
CA THR A 17 -49.97 -23.76 -23.83
C THR A 17 -49.19 -22.45 -23.77
N LEU A 18 -49.46 -21.55 -24.72
CA LEU A 18 -49.03 -20.14 -24.62
C LEU A 18 -49.81 -19.49 -23.47
N SER A 19 -49.22 -19.45 -22.28
CA SER A 19 -49.65 -18.55 -21.21
C SER A 19 -48.80 -17.27 -21.29
N GLY A 20 -49.45 -16.17 -21.67
CA GLY A 20 -48.87 -14.85 -21.69
C GLY A 20 -48.36 -14.46 -20.31
N HIS A 21 -47.05 -14.50 -20.13
CA HIS A 21 -46.37 -13.85 -19.02
C HIS A 21 -45.93 -12.47 -19.51
N ALA A 22 -46.47 -11.43 -18.87
CA ALA A 22 -46.01 -10.07 -19.05
C ALA A 22 -44.49 -10.04 -18.78
N LEU A 23 -43.71 -9.78 -19.82
CA LEU A 23 -42.30 -9.47 -19.70
C LEU A 23 -42.19 -8.17 -18.91
N THR A 24 -41.89 -8.28 -17.62
CA THR A 24 -41.42 -7.15 -16.84
C THR A 24 -40.09 -6.71 -17.43
N ASN A 25 -40.09 -5.55 -18.09
CA ASN A 25 -38.87 -4.87 -18.50
C ASN A 25 -38.08 -4.48 -17.25
N THR A 26 -37.26 -5.40 -16.74
CA THR A 26 -36.14 -5.05 -15.87
C THR A 26 -35.07 -4.42 -16.74
N SER A 27 -35.12 -3.08 -16.82
CA SER A 27 -34.02 -2.27 -17.34
C SER A 27 -32.79 -2.56 -16.49
N ALA A 28 -31.95 -3.50 -16.94
CA ALA A 28 -30.62 -3.69 -16.39
C ALA A 28 -29.88 -2.36 -16.61
N SER A 29 -29.71 -1.60 -15.53
CA SER A 29 -28.85 -0.42 -15.52
C SER A 29 -27.45 -0.88 -15.90
N THR A 30 -27.07 -0.66 -17.15
CA THR A 30 -25.69 -0.79 -17.61
C THR A 30 -24.88 0.24 -16.85
N VAL A 31 -24.21 -0.20 -15.78
CA VAL A 31 -23.18 0.58 -15.12
C VAL A 31 -22.12 0.87 -16.18
N LYS A 32 -22.09 2.10 -16.68
CA LYS A 32 -20.97 2.59 -17.49
C LYS A 32 -19.73 2.57 -16.60
N THR A 33 -18.89 1.55 -16.77
CA THR A 33 -17.54 1.55 -16.22
C THR A 33 -16.74 2.61 -16.95
N ALA A 34 -16.41 3.71 -16.27
CA ALA A 34 -15.40 4.64 -16.76
C ALA A 34 -14.09 3.87 -16.95
N ALA A 35 -13.39 4.11 -18.06
CA ALA A 35 -12.07 3.52 -18.28
C ALA A 35 -11.13 3.99 -17.16
N VAL A 36 -10.41 3.05 -16.55
CA VAL A 36 -9.40 3.34 -15.51
C VAL A 36 -8.29 4.19 -16.12
N ASP A 37 -8.04 5.39 -15.57
CA ASP A 37 -6.97 6.28 -16.01
C ASP A 37 -5.62 5.56 -15.83
N PRO A 38 -4.70 5.58 -16.80
CA PRO A 38 -3.34 5.10 -16.59
C PRO A 38 -2.63 5.73 -15.37
N SER A 39 -3.05 6.92 -14.91
CA SER A 39 -2.55 7.49 -13.65
C SER A 39 -3.04 6.80 -12.38
N ASP A 40 -4.05 5.90 -12.46
CA ASP A 40 -4.63 5.18 -11.31
C ASP A 40 -3.89 3.86 -11.02
N GLU A 41 -2.57 3.89 -11.15
CA GLU A 41 -1.65 2.76 -11.00
C GLU A 41 -0.67 3.02 -9.86
N ILE A 42 -0.48 2.02 -9.01
CA ILE A 42 0.62 1.96 -8.05
C ILE A 42 1.73 1.10 -8.65
N TYR A 43 2.93 1.67 -8.75
CA TYR A 43 4.14 0.93 -9.10
C TYR A 43 4.84 0.50 -7.80
N GLN A 44 5.06 -0.80 -7.67
CA GLN A 44 5.72 -1.39 -6.53
C GLN A 44 7.02 -2.08 -6.96
N THR A 45 8.12 -1.78 -6.27
CA THR A 45 9.36 -2.56 -6.41
C THR A 45 9.38 -3.68 -5.37
N SER A 46 9.59 -4.92 -5.80
CA SER A 46 9.68 -6.10 -4.93
C SER A 46 8.39 -6.38 -4.14
N THR A 47 8.46 -7.23 -3.13
CA THR A 47 7.35 -7.61 -2.26
C THR A 47 7.71 -7.40 -0.79
N ILE A 48 6.69 -7.16 0.05
CA ILE A 48 6.91 -7.03 1.50
C ILE A 48 7.50 -8.32 2.09
N ASN A 49 7.09 -9.50 1.64
CA ASN A 49 7.67 -10.76 2.12
C ASN A 49 9.17 -10.87 1.81
N SER A 50 9.61 -10.38 0.65
CA SER A 50 11.04 -10.34 0.33
C SER A 50 11.81 -9.46 1.30
N LEU A 51 11.27 -8.27 1.60
CA LEU A 51 11.85 -7.38 2.59
C LEU A 51 11.88 -8.02 3.98
N MET A 52 10.79 -8.69 4.38
CA MET A 52 10.69 -9.41 5.66
C MET A 52 11.75 -10.51 5.81
N GLN A 53 12.15 -11.17 4.72
CA GLN A 53 13.20 -12.18 4.70
C GLN A 53 14.63 -11.60 4.70
N GLY A 54 14.81 -10.28 4.77
CA GLY A 54 16.12 -9.66 4.81
C GLY A 54 16.73 -9.37 3.44
N VAL A 55 15.95 -9.43 2.36
CA VAL A 55 16.38 -9.00 1.02
C VAL A 55 16.37 -7.48 0.96
N TYR A 56 17.41 -6.87 1.53
CA TYR A 56 17.52 -5.42 1.66
C TYR A 56 18.30 -4.74 0.54
N ASP A 57 18.78 -5.46 -0.47
CA ASP A 57 19.47 -4.87 -1.61
C ASP A 57 18.63 -5.04 -2.88
N GLY A 58 18.13 -3.93 -3.43
CA GLY A 58 17.50 -3.90 -4.76
C GLY A 58 18.39 -3.24 -5.82
N SER A 59 17.96 -3.33 -7.07
CA SER A 59 18.65 -2.75 -8.23
C SER A 59 18.07 -1.41 -8.68
N THR A 60 16.79 -1.14 -8.39
CA THR A 60 16.08 0.08 -8.79
C THR A 60 16.71 1.32 -8.17
N THR A 61 17.08 2.28 -9.02
CA THR A 61 17.67 3.55 -8.58
C THR A 61 16.59 4.60 -8.30
N ILE A 62 16.88 5.60 -7.47
CA ILE A 62 15.97 6.76 -7.31
C ILE A 62 15.72 7.50 -8.63
N LYS A 63 16.72 7.54 -9.53
CA LYS A 63 16.54 8.10 -10.88
C LYS A 63 15.46 7.38 -11.67
N GLU A 64 15.50 6.05 -11.63
CA GLU A 64 14.53 5.18 -12.30
C GLU A 64 13.16 5.26 -11.62
N LEU A 65 13.11 5.21 -10.30
CA LEU A 65 11.89 5.32 -9.50
C LEU A 65 11.08 6.57 -9.84
N LYS A 66 11.75 7.72 -10.04
CA LYS A 66 11.13 8.98 -10.45
C LYS A 66 10.42 8.95 -11.81
N ARG A 67 10.64 7.91 -12.63
CA ARG A 67 9.92 7.70 -13.90
C ARG A 67 8.53 7.09 -13.69
N HIS A 68 8.29 6.49 -12.52
CA HIS A 68 7.06 5.79 -12.17
C HIS A 68 6.15 6.58 -11.23
N GLY A 69 6.61 7.73 -10.72
CA GLY A 69 5.79 8.53 -9.84
C GLY A 69 6.43 9.83 -9.39
N ASN A 70 5.67 10.57 -8.59
CA ASN A 70 6.09 11.79 -7.91
C ASN A 70 5.73 11.77 -6.41
N PHE A 71 5.20 10.65 -5.94
CA PHE A 71 4.63 10.43 -4.63
C PHE A 71 4.89 8.97 -4.20
N GLY A 72 5.08 8.73 -2.90
CA GLY A 72 5.19 7.37 -2.38
C GLY A 72 6.04 7.20 -1.13
N VAL A 73 6.20 5.94 -0.73
CA VAL A 73 6.90 5.50 0.49
C VAL A 73 7.73 4.26 0.22
N GLY A 74 8.64 3.90 1.12
CA GLY A 74 9.49 2.72 0.99
C GLY A 74 10.75 2.82 1.86
N THR A 75 11.81 2.11 1.46
CA THR A 75 13.12 2.15 2.15
C THR A 75 14.28 2.19 1.16
N PHE A 76 15.50 2.26 1.66
CA PHE A 76 16.74 2.27 0.88
C PHE A 76 17.52 0.97 1.06
N ASN A 77 18.44 0.69 0.14
CA ASN A 77 19.30 -0.48 0.24
C ASN A 77 20.01 -0.59 1.60
N GLY A 78 20.13 -1.81 2.11
CA GLY A 78 20.60 -2.09 3.46
C GLY A 78 19.64 -1.62 4.54
N LEU A 79 18.34 -1.46 4.23
CA LEU A 79 17.31 -0.99 5.16
C LEU A 79 17.71 0.34 5.81
N ASP A 80 18.31 1.23 5.02
CA ASP A 80 18.94 2.44 5.51
C ASP A 80 17.92 3.58 5.70
N GLY A 81 17.06 3.43 6.69
CA GLY A 81 16.02 4.40 7.02
C GLY A 81 14.84 4.41 6.05
N GLU A 82 14.00 5.44 6.18
CA GLU A 82 12.70 5.51 5.52
C GLU A 82 12.75 6.41 4.29
N MET A 83 12.12 5.99 3.21
CA MET A 83 11.93 6.76 2.00
C MET A 83 10.61 7.52 2.05
N ILE A 84 10.66 8.80 1.71
CA ILE A 84 9.48 9.63 1.50
C ILE A 84 9.61 10.30 0.14
N PHE A 85 8.72 10.00 -0.79
CA PHE A 85 8.67 10.64 -2.09
C PHE A 85 7.48 11.59 -2.12
N LEU A 86 7.74 12.89 -2.19
CA LEU A 86 6.70 13.91 -2.13
C LEU A 86 7.01 15.03 -3.11
N ASN A 87 6.05 15.32 -3.99
CA ASN A 87 6.12 16.39 -5.00
C ASN A 87 7.39 16.30 -5.87
N GLY A 88 7.74 15.09 -6.32
CA GLY A 88 8.90 14.89 -7.20
C GLY A 88 10.26 14.89 -6.50
N GLN A 89 10.30 15.10 -5.18
CA GLN A 89 11.52 15.00 -4.37
C GLN A 89 11.50 13.79 -3.44
N VAL A 90 12.57 12.99 -3.48
CA VAL A 90 12.77 11.86 -2.57
C VAL A 90 13.62 12.29 -1.38
N TYR A 91 13.17 11.94 -0.19
CA TYR A 91 13.81 12.16 1.09
C TYR A 91 14.12 10.83 1.78
N GLN A 92 15.23 10.80 2.51
CA GLN A 92 15.64 9.71 3.38
C GLN A 92 15.60 10.19 4.83
N VAL A 93 14.80 9.54 5.66
CA VAL A 93 14.81 9.73 7.10
C VAL A 93 15.68 8.65 7.72
N LYS A 94 16.79 9.03 8.33
CA LYS A 94 17.75 8.09 8.94
C LYS A 94 17.32 7.73 10.37
N SER A 95 17.82 6.61 10.89
CA SER A 95 17.70 6.27 12.33
C SER A 95 18.38 7.25 13.30
N THR A 96 19.07 8.27 12.79
CA THR A 96 19.56 9.42 13.59
C THR A 96 18.53 10.55 13.69
N GLY A 97 17.35 10.41 13.07
CA GLY A 97 16.33 11.45 12.93
C GLY A 97 16.63 12.49 11.84
N LYS A 98 17.82 12.42 11.19
CA LYS A 98 18.20 13.33 10.12
C LYS A 98 17.42 13.01 8.84
N VAL A 99 16.74 14.02 8.31
CA VAL A 99 16.15 14.01 6.97
C VAL A 99 17.19 14.46 5.96
N LYS A 100 17.37 13.71 4.88
CA LYS A 100 18.28 14.01 3.78
C LYS A 100 17.54 13.96 2.46
N VAL A 101 18.00 14.74 1.49
CA VAL A 101 17.58 14.59 0.10
C VAL A 101 18.29 13.37 -0.49
N ALA A 102 17.54 12.44 -1.08
CA ALA A 102 18.13 11.26 -1.69
C ALA A 102 18.83 11.61 -3.02
N THR A 103 19.97 10.99 -3.28
CA THR A 103 20.67 11.12 -4.57
C THR A 103 20.02 10.20 -5.60
N ASN A 104 20.16 10.56 -6.87
CA ASN A 104 19.65 9.77 -7.98
C ASN A 104 20.30 8.37 -8.11
N THR A 105 21.45 8.13 -7.47
CA THR A 105 22.19 6.86 -7.50
C THR A 105 21.88 5.94 -6.33
N GLN A 106 21.21 6.44 -5.28
CA GLN A 106 20.71 5.58 -4.21
C GLN A 106 19.72 4.56 -4.79
N LYS A 107 19.66 3.39 -4.15
CA LYS A 107 18.83 2.27 -4.56
C LYS A 107 17.82 1.90 -3.48
N THR A 108 16.78 1.20 -3.88
CA THR A 108 15.68 0.78 -3.03
C THR A 108 15.36 -0.71 -3.22
N PRO A 109 15.16 -1.47 -2.14
CA PRO A 109 14.73 -2.86 -2.21
C PRO A 109 13.21 -3.02 -2.19
N PHE A 110 12.48 -2.00 -1.74
CA PHE A 110 11.03 -2.01 -1.61
C PHE A 110 10.50 -0.57 -1.56
N ASN A 111 9.47 -0.29 -2.37
CA ASN A 111 8.75 0.98 -2.40
C ASN A 111 7.40 0.81 -3.09
N ASP A 112 6.53 1.77 -2.82
CA ASP A 112 5.24 1.99 -3.44
C ASP A 112 5.21 3.44 -3.97
N VAL A 113 5.05 3.64 -5.28
CA VAL A 113 5.00 4.98 -5.89
C VAL A 113 3.90 5.11 -6.93
N ASP A 114 3.36 6.33 -7.07
CA ASP A 114 2.38 6.67 -8.09
C ASP A 114 2.56 8.13 -8.58
N PHE A 115 1.86 8.46 -9.66
CA PHE A 115 1.69 9.85 -10.08
C PHE A 115 0.46 10.45 -9.41
N PHE A 116 0.66 11.00 -8.21
CA PHE A 116 -0.44 11.39 -7.34
C PHE A 116 -1.37 12.45 -7.96
N LYS A 117 -2.65 12.11 -8.06
CA LYS A 117 -3.76 12.91 -8.58
C LYS A 117 -5.02 12.58 -7.78
N ALA A 118 -5.37 13.46 -6.84
CA ALA A 118 -6.50 13.24 -5.95
C ALA A 118 -7.83 13.15 -6.70
N ASN A 119 -8.60 12.09 -6.45
CA ASN A 119 -10.00 11.98 -6.89
C ASN A 119 -10.94 12.73 -5.94
N LYS A 120 -10.61 12.76 -4.65
CA LYS A 120 -11.44 13.39 -3.61
C LYS A 120 -10.58 14.19 -2.63
N LYS A 121 -11.11 15.33 -2.19
CA LYS A 121 -10.53 16.17 -1.15
C LYS A 121 -11.56 16.47 -0.07
N PHE A 122 -11.19 16.32 1.18
CA PHE A 122 -12.07 16.56 2.32
C PHE A 122 -11.27 16.96 3.58
N THR A 123 -11.97 17.32 4.64
CA THR A 123 -11.37 17.66 5.93
C THR A 123 -11.78 16.63 6.97
N LEU A 124 -10.84 16.22 7.82
CA LEU A 124 -11.13 15.52 9.06
C LEU A 124 -10.75 16.38 10.26
N THR A 125 -11.47 16.23 11.36
CA THR A 125 -11.26 16.99 12.61
C THR A 125 -11.13 16.05 13.81
N ASP A 126 -10.60 16.59 14.92
CA ASP A 126 -10.49 15.91 16.21
C ASP A 126 -9.78 14.54 16.12
N ILE A 127 -8.63 14.49 15.44
CA ILE A 127 -7.81 13.29 15.28
C ILE A 127 -7.08 13.00 16.60
N LYS A 128 -7.39 11.86 17.21
CA LYS A 128 -6.91 11.48 18.56
C LYS A 128 -5.73 10.50 18.57
N SER A 129 -5.57 9.76 17.48
CA SER A 129 -4.52 8.78 17.26
C SER A 129 -4.49 8.36 15.79
N ILE A 130 -3.48 7.60 15.37
CA ILE A 130 -3.44 6.97 14.05
C ILE A 130 -4.67 6.07 13.80
N ASN A 131 -5.08 5.26 14.79
CA ASN A 131 -6.26 4.39 14.65
C ASN A 131 -7.55 5.20 14.43
N ASP A 132 -7.69 6.35 15.09
CA ASP A 132 -8.82 7.25 14.88
C ASP A 132 -8.79 7.89 13.49
N LEU A 133 -7.60 8.27 13.01
CA LEU A 133 -7.40 8.75 11.63
C LEU A 133 -7.81 7.67 10.61
N GLU A 134 -7.26 6.47 10.72
CA GLU A 134 -7.57 5.33 9.84
C GLU A 134 -9.07 5.00 9.83
N GLY A 135 -9.70 4.93 11.01
CA GLY A 135 -11.14 4.67 11.12
C GLY A 135 -12.00 5.79 10.53
N LYS A 136 -11.54 7.04 10.54
CA LYS A 136 -12.20 8.16 9.87
C LYS A 136 -11.99 8.14 8.37
N LEU A 137 -10.79 7.77 7.90
CA LEU A 137 -10.50 7.59 6.49
C LEU A 137 -11.35 6.47 5.90
N ASP A 138 -11.46 5.33 6.57
CA ASP A 138 -12.24 4.17 6.11
C ASP A 138 -13.70 4.49 5.81
N LYS A 139 -14.32 5.36 6.64
CA LYS A 139 -15.69 5.83 6.43
C LYS A 139 -15.86 6.70 5.19
N GLN A 140 -14.77 7.16 4.58
CA GLN A 140 -14.76 8.00 3.39
C GLN A 140 -14.47 7.22 2.10
N LEU A 141 -14.13 5.92 2.20
CA LEU A 141 -13.73 5.09 1.08
C LEU A 141 -14.91 4.28 0.53
N PRO A 142 -15.04 4.17 -0.80
CA PRO A 142 -16.13 3.43 -1.42
C PRO A 142 -15.97 1.90 -1.35
N SER A 143 -14.76 1.39 -1.14
CA SER A 143 -14.45 -0.04 -1.18
C SER A 143 -13.22 -0.38 -0.33
N GLN A 144 -13.14 -1.62 0.14
CA GLN A 144 -11.95 -2.18 0.81
C GLN A 144 -11.06 -2.99 -0.15
N ASN A 145 -11.50 -3.15 -1.40
CA ASN A 145 -10.92 -4.08 -2.37
C ASN A 145 -10.06 -3.39 -3.44
N ILE A 146 -9.75 -2.11 -3.29
CA ILE A 146 -8.88 -1.37 -4.19
C ILE A 146 -7.80 -0.64 -3.38
N PHE A 147 -6.75 -0.20 -4.07
CA PHE A 147 -5.66 0.55 -3.45
C PHE A 147 -6.03 2.03 -3.37
N TYR A 148 -5.44 2.72 -2.39
CA TYR A 148 -5.63 4.16 -2.21
C TYR A 148 -4.30 4.82 -1.88
N ALA A 149 -4.01 5.98 -2.47
CA ALA A 149 -2.96 6.88 -2.01
C ALA A 149 -3.57 8.03 -1.20
N PHE A 150 -2.95 8.41 -0.09
CA PHE A 150 -3.41 9.49 0.79
C PHE A 150 -2.35 10.55 0.94
N ARG A 151 -2.71 11.82 0.70
CA ARG A 151 -1.92 12.98 1.11
C ARG A 151 -2.69 13.76 2.17
N ILE A 152 -2.20 13.74 3.40
CA ILE A 152 -2.89 14.30 4.56
C ILE A 152 -2.05 15.45 5.12
N LYS A 153 -2.50 16.67 4.87
CA LYS A 153 -1.82 17.91 5.24
C LYS A 153 -2.43 18.51 6.50
N GLY A 154 -1.61 18.87 7.48
CA GLY A 154 -2.13 19.51 8.69
C GLY A 154 -1.08 20.06 9.64
N ASN A 155 -1.59 20.61 10.74
CA ASN A 155 -0.82 20.95 11.92
C ASN A 155 -1.12 19.91 13.00
N PHE A 156 -0.12 19.10 13.33
CA PHE A 156 -0.23 18.00 14.27
C PHE A 156 0.21 18.47 15.64
N SER A 157 -0.68 18.36 16.63
CA SER A 157 -0.35 18.69 18.02
C SER A 157 0.63 17.67 18.61
N TYR A 158 0.61 16.44 18.11
CA TYR A 158 1.55 15.37 18.43
C TYR A 158 1.79 14.52 17.18
N GLU A 159 3.04 14.15 16.95
CA GLU A 159 3.43 13.20 15.90
C GLU A 159 4.52 12.26 16.39
N LYS A 160 4.37 10.98 16.08
CA LYS A 160 5.31 9.91 16.40
C LYS A 160 5.64 9.14 15.14
N THR A 161 6.92 9.03 14.85
CA THR A 161 7.44 8.27 13.72
C THR A 161 8.51 7.27 14.17
N ARG A 162 8.83 6.29 13.32
CA ARG A 162 10.03 5.46 13.47
C ARG A 162 10.95 5.57 12.26
N SER A 163 12.21 5.21 12.47
CA SER A 163 13.14 4.94 11.39
C SER A 163 14.00 3.71 11.69
N VAL A 164 14.08 2.82 10.72
CA VAL A 164 14.98 1.65 10.73
C VAL A 164 16.45 2.04 10.57
N SER A 165 17.33 1.26 11.19
CA SER A 165 18.77 1.46 11.09
C SER A 165 19.36 0.69 9.92
N LYS A 166 20.35 1.27 9.26
CA LYS A 166 21.14 0.58 8.25
C LYS A 166 21.68 -0.75 8.77
N GLN A 167 21.47 -1.80 8.00
CA GLN A 167 21.97 -3.15 8.24
C GLN A 167 23.26 -3.40 7.47
N THR A 168 24.02 -4.39 7.92
CA THR A 168 25.21 -4.91 7.24
C THR A 168 25.04 -6.41 7.00
N LYS A 169 25.63 -6.94 5.92
CA LYS A 169 25.56 -8.38 5.63
C LYS A 169 26.31 -9.19 6.72
N PRO A 170 25.88 -10.43 7.02
CA PRO A 170 24.64 -11.06 6.54
C PRO A 170 23.40 -10.37 7.12
N TYR A 171 22.40 -10.10 6.26
CA TYR A 171 21.18 -9.43 6.68
C TYR A 171 20.30 -10.38 7.51
N ILE A 172 19.67 -9.82 8.54
CA ILE A 172 18.69 -10.51 9.39
C ILE A 172 17.27 -10.19 8.92
N ALA A 173 16.31 -11.01 9.32
CA ALA A 173 14.88 -10.78 9.05
C ALA A 173 14.43 -9.40 9.58
N LEU A 174 13.44 -8.80 8.92
CA LEU A 174 12.98 -7.44 9.26
C LEU A 174 12.39 -7.38 10.67
N SER A 175 11.71 -8.44 11.11
CA SER A 175 11.19 -8.57 12.47
C SER A 175 12.29 -8.49 13.54
N GLU A 176 13.52 -8.93 13.23
CA GLU A 176 14.67 -8.82 14.11
C GLU A 176 15.33 -7.44 14.02
N ALA A 177 15.50 -6.91 12.81
CA ALA A 177 16.06 -5.57 12.59
C ALA A 177 15.20 -4.47 13.23
N ALA A 178 13.87 -4.60 13.15
CA ALA A 178 12.90 -3.64 13.67
C ALA A 178 12.95 -3.51 15.21
N LYS A 179 13.46 -4.51 15.95
CA LYS A 179 13.65 -4.40 17.40
C LYS A 179 14.60 -3.26 17.80
N TYR A 180 15.46 -2.83 16.88
CA TYR A 180 16.44 -1.76 17.10
C TYR A 180 16.05 -0.44 16.42
N GLN A 181 14.81 -0.33 15.92
CA GLN A 181 14.32 0.89 15.30
C GLN A 181 14.28 2.06 16.28
N LYS A 182 14.39 3.28 15.76
CA LYS A 182 14.39 4.49 16.56
C LYS A 182 13.06 5.20 16.40
N TYR A 183 12.40 5.47 17.52
CA TYR A 183 11.19 6.28 17.55
C TYR A 183 11.54 7.74 17.79
N PHE A 184 10.80 8.63 17.15
CA PHE A 184 10.94 10.07 17.29
C PHE A 184 9.57 10.68 17.50
N GLU A 185 9.48 11.61 18.44
CA GLU A 185 8.23 12.28 18.79
C GLU A 185 8.40 13.78 18.66
N LYS A 186 7.35 14.46 18.20
CA LYS A 186 7.35 15.91 18.08
C LYS A 186 5.96 16.48 18.35
N ASN A 187 5.93 17.54 19.15
CA ASN A 187 4.71 18.31 19.39
C ASN A 187 4.65 19.51 18.44
N ASN A 188 3.43 19.92 18.09
CA ASN A 188 3.14 21.14 17.33
C ASN A 188 3.95 21.24 16.04
N VAL A 189 3.81 20.25 15.16
CA VAL A 189 4.54 20.16 13.90
C VAL A 189 3.59 20.25 12.71
N SER A 190 3.89 21.15 11.78
CA SER A 190 3.24 21.18 10.48
C SER A 190 3.92 20.20 9.53
N GLY A 191 3.14 19.42 8.81
CA GLY A 191 3.68 18.40 7.91
C GLY A 191 2.63 17.71 7.08
N THR A 192 3.07 16.63 6.44
CA THR A 192 2.24 15.79 5.56
C THR A 192 2.43 14.34 5.96
N ILE A 193 1.34 13.67 6.34
CA ILE A 193 1.27 12.20 6.34
C ILE A 193 0.96 11.78 4.90
N LEU A 194 1.67 10.79 4.39
CA LEU A 194 1.52 10.27 3.05
C LEU A 194 1.73 8.77 2.97
N GLY A 195 1.09 8.11 2.03
CA GLY A 195 1.29 6.68 1.78
C GLY A 195 0.01 6.03 1.26
N TYR A 196 -0.17 4.76 1.57
CA TYR A 196 -1.17 3.94 0.91
C TYR A 196 -2.07 3.18 1.87
N LYS A 197 -3.24 2.80 1.37
CA LYS A 197 -4.02 1.70 1.91
C LYS A 197 -4.09 0.57 0.90
N CYS A 198 -3.59 -0.60 1.26
CA CYS A 198 -3.62 -1.79 0.43
C CYS A 198 -4.73 -2.75 0.89
N PRO A 199 -5.46 -3.41 -0.04
CA PRO A 199 -6.46 -4.43 0.30
C PRO A 199 -5.89 -5.60 1.09
N ALA A 200 -6.71 -6.25 1.92
CA ALA A 200 -6.27 -7.39 2.72
C ALA A 200 -5.74 -8.56 1.87
N TYR A 201 -6.28 -8.75 0.65
CA TYR A 201 -5.86 -9.82 -0.25
C TYR A 201 -4.45 -9.62 -0.81
N SER A 202 -3.87 -8.41 -0.74
CA SER A 202 -2.52 -8.14 -1.23
C SER A 202 -1.44 -8.44 -0.19
N ASN A 203 -1.80 -9.06 0.94
CA ASN A 203 -0.86 -9.50 1.97
C ASN A 203 0.26 -10.36 1.37
N GLY A 204 1.49 -10.11 1.83
CA GLY A 204 2.71 -10.74 1.32
C GLY A 204 3.28 -10.10 0.04
N VAL A 205 2.44 -9.43 -0.75
CA VAL A 205 2.88 -8.57 -1.87
C VAL A 205 3.14 -7.15 -1.36
N SER A 206 2.15 -6.52 -0.72
CA SER A 206 2.22 -5.17 -0.18
C SER A 206 1.96 -5.18 1.34
N VAL A 207 2.17 -4.05 2.01
CA VAL A 207 1.73 -3.87 3.41
C VAL A 207 0.20 -3.72 3.43
N ALA A 208 -0.51 -4.79 3.80
CA ALA A 208 -1.97 -4.78 3.88
C ALA A 208 -2.47 -3.81 4.98
N GLY A 209 -3.51 -3.03 4.66
CA GLY A 209 -3.96 -1.93 5.52
C GLY A 209 -3.22 -0.63 5.21
N TYR A 210 -3.12 0.27 6.20
CA TYR A 210 -2.45 1.56 6.04
C TYR A 210 -0.94 1.41 6.21
N HIS A 211 -0.21 1.97 5.24
CA HIS A 211 1.24 2.12 5.28
C HIS A 211 1.57 3.58 4.99
N LEU A 212 1.86 4.32 6.06
CA LEU A 212 1.94 5.77 6.04
C LEU A 212 3.30 6.22 6.57
N HIS A 213 3.87 7.25 5.97
CA HIS A 213 5.05 7.98 6.42
C HIS A 213 4.68 9.44 6.68
N PHE A 214 5.47 10.15 7.47
CA PHE A 214 5.31 11.57 7.76
C PHE A 214 6.54 12.38 7.38
N LEU A 215 6.33 13.59 6.86
CA LEU A 215 7.39 14.57 6.61
C LEU A 215 6.96 15.98 7.04
N SER A 216 7.77 16.59 7.91
CA SER A 216 7.56 17.96 8.36
C SER A 216 7.78 18.97 7.24
N ASP A 217 7.11 20.12 7.32
CA ASP A 217 7.18 21.18 6.30
C ASP A 217 8.57 21.77 6.11
N ASN A 218 9.30 21.92 7.21
CA ASN A 218 10.68 22.36 7.19
C ASN A 218 11.68 21.25 6.80
N ARG A 219 11.22 20.03 6.50
CA ARG A 219 12.03 18.88 6.07
C ARG A 219 13.12 18.50 7.09
N LYS A 220 12.83 18.64 8.39
CA LYS A 220 13.75 18.34 9.49
C LYS A 220 13.30 17.21 10.41
N PHE A 221 12.07 16.71 10.23
CA PHE A 221 11.49 15.63 11.01
C PHE A 221 10.59 14.80 10.10
N GLY A 222 10.55 13.49 10.33
CA GLY A 222 9.79 12.56 9.52
C GLY A 222 10.08 11.12 9.92
N GLY A 223 9.55 10.19 9.13
CA GLY A 223 9.79 8.76 9.25
C GLY A 223 8.57 7.96 8.84
N HIS A 224 8.58 6.69 9.19
CA HIS A 224 7.42 5.81 9.12
C HIS A 224 6.43 6.22 10.21
N GLU A 225 5.16 6.41 9.87
CA GLU A 225 4.13 6.95 10.75
C GLU A 225 3.71 5.92 11.80
N ILE A 226 3.62 6.35 13.06
CA ILE A 226 3.28 5.47 14.20
C ILE A 226 2.09 6.01 14.97
N ASP A 227 2.01 7.31 15.25
CA ASP A 227 0.86 7.91 15.93
C ASP A 227 0.79 9.42 15.71
N CYS A 228 -0.43 9.95 15.63
CA CYS A 228 -0.67 11.36 15.29
C CYS A 228 -1.84 11.94 16.10
N LYS A 229 -1.80 13.25 16.35
CA LYS A 229 -2.95 14.02 16.86
C LYS A 229 -3.06 15.34 16.13
N ALA A 230 -4.27 15.72 15.74
CA ALA A 230 -4.51 16.97 15.03
C ALA A 230 -5.96 17.44 15.18
N ASN A 231 -6.16 18.74 15.35
CA ASN A 231 -7.50 19.31 15.42
C ASN A 231 -8.21 19.29 14.07
N LYS A 232 -7.47 19.53 12.98
CA LYS A 232 -7.98 19.61 11.62
C LYS A 232 -6.88 19.22 10.63
N VAL A 233 -7.19 18.31 9.71
CA VAL A 233 -6.33 17.93 8.58
C VAL A 233 -7.11 17.99 7.28
N THR A 234 -6.41 18.34 6.19
CA THR A 234 -6.93 18.25 4.83
C THR A 234 -6.45 16.93 4.23
N VAL A 235 -7.39 16.09 3.81
CA VAL A 235 -7.12 14.80 3.18
C VAL A 235 -7.38 14.92 1.69
N GLU A 236 -6.41 14.51 0.90
CA GLU A 236 -6.53 14.24 -0.52
C GLU A 236 -6.32 12.73 -0.73
N VAL A 237 -7.25 12.08 -1.43
CA VAL A 237 -7.19 10.64 -1.70
C VAL A 237 -7.29 10.37 -3.19
N GLN A 238 -6.45 9.46 -3.66
CA GLN A 238 -6.52 8.89 -5.00
C GLN A 238 -6.93 7.42 -4.94
N TYR A 239 -7.72 6.98 -5.91
CA TYR A 239 -8.21 5.62 -6.08
C TYR A 239 -7.32 4.94 -7.11
N LEU A 240 -6.75 3.79 -6.75
CA LEU A 240 -5.77 3.08 -7.55
C LEU A 240 -6.33 1.69 -7.87
N TYR A 241 -6.51 1.42 -9.16
CA TYR A 241 -7.17 0.22 -9.67
C TYR A 241 -6.20 -0.76 -10.35
N LYS A 242 -4.93 -0.38 -10.46
CA LYS A 242 -3.86 -1.19 -11.06
C LYS A 242 -2.66 -1.25 -10.11
N LEU A 243 -2.05 -2.43 -10.02
CA LEU A 243 -0.77 -2.67 -9.38
C LEU A 243 0.21 -3.13 -10.45
N ASP A 244 1.24 -2.33 -10.71
CA ASP A 244 2.42 -2.73 -11.50
C ASP A 244 3.50 -3.23 -10.53
N LEU A 245 3.65 -4.55 -10.47
CA LEU A 245 4.60 -5.21 -9.57
C LEU A 245 5.89 -5.54 -10.32
N ASN A 246 6.96 -4.79 -10.05
CA ASN A 246 8.27 -5.05 -10.63
C ASN A 246 9.11 -5.95 -9.70
N LEU A 247 9.32 -7.19 -10.12
CA LEU A 247 10.08 -8.18 -9.35
C LEU A 247 11.59 -8.05 -9.61
N PRO A 248 12.42 -7.96 -8.56
CA PRO A 248 13.87 -8.01 -8.71
C PRO A 248 14.32 -9.33 -9.36
N ASN A 249 15.36 -9.26 -10.19
CA ASN A 249 15.96 -10.42 -10.85
C ASN A 249 17.33 -10.80 -10.28
N ASP A 250 17.65 -10.30 -9.09
CA ASP A 250 18.90 -10.61 -8.39
C ASP A 250 18.84 -11.92 -7.61
N LYS A 251 20.02 -12.44 -7.26
CA LYS A 251 20.17 -13.72 -6.58
C LYS A 251 19.50 -13.75 -5.21
N ASP A 252 19.45 -12.64 -4.48
CA ASP A 252 18.91 -12.61 -3.13
C ASP A 252 17.37 -12.76 -3.19
N PHE A 253 16.71 -12.08 -4.13
CA PHE A 253 15.26 -12.25 -4.38
C PHE A 253 14.92 -13.66 -4.90
N LEU A 254 15.64 -14.16 -5.90
CA LEU A 254 15.34 -15.46 -6.55
C LEU A 254 15.49 -16.67 -5.62
N ASN A 255 16.29 -16.56 -4.55
CA ASN A 255 16.50 -17.63 -3.57
C ASN A 255 15.71 -17.42 -2.27
N ALA A 256 14.96 -16.32 -2.13
CA ALA A 256 14.20 -16.03 -0.93
C ALA A 256 12.98 -16.97 -0.82
N ASN A 257 12.71 -17.47 0.40
CA ASN A 257 11.49 -18.24 0.67
C ASN A 257 10.33 -17.29 1.00
N LEU A 258 9.54 -16.95 -0.01
CA LEU A 258 8.43 -15.98 0.11
C LEU A 258 7.06 -16.62 0.38
N SER A 259 6.98 -17.94 0.51
CA SER A 259 5.70 -18.67 0.63
C SER A 259 5.13 -18.73 2.05
N LYS A 260 5.88 -18.25 3.05
CA LYS A 260 5.43 -18.20 4.44
C LYS A 260 4.42 -17.07 4.61
N ASP A 261 3.34 -17.33 5.35
CA ASP A 261 2.49 -16.24 5.82
C ASP A 261 3.25 -15.44 6.88
N GLN A 262 3.50 -14.16 6.57
CA GLN A 262 4.17 -13.22 7.45
C GLN A 262 3.24 -12.08 7.88
N SER A 263 1.93 -12.19 7.67
CA SER A 263 0.95 -11.13 7.95
C SER A 263 1.07 -10.57 9.38
N SER A 264 1.22 -11.44 10.38
CA SER A 264 1.39 -11.04 11.77
C SER A 264 2.69 -10.28 12.00
N ASP A 265 3.78 -10.72 11.38
CA ASP A 265 5.10 -10.12 11.54
C ASP A 265 5.18 -8.77 10.82
N VAL A 266 4.60 -8.68 9.62
CA VAL A 266 4.44 -7.42 8.88
C VAL A 266 3.66 -6.43 9.73
N LYS A 267 2.48 -6.82 10.22
CA LYS A 267 1.67 -5.94 11.07
C LYS A 267 2.43 -5.48 12.31
N LYS A 268 3.21 -6.37 12.93
CA LYS A 268 4.02 -6.05 14.10
C LYS A 268 5.08 -5.00 13.79
N VAL A 269 5.88 -5.23 12.74
CA VAL A 269 6.93 -4.31 12.29
C VAL A 269 6.34 -2.95 11.91
N GLU A 270 5.30 -2.94 11.09
CA GLU A 270 4.76 -1.72 10.49
C GLU A 270 3.89 -0.90 11.46
N SER A 271 3.35 -1.49 12.53
CA SER A 271 2.60 -0.75 13.56
C SER A 271 3.46 -0.33 14.77
N GLY A 272 4.74 -0.73 14.81
CA GLY A 272 5.63 -0.45 15.94
C GLY A 272 5.18 -1.08 17.26
N LYS A 273 4.46 -2.21 17.21
CA LYS A 273 3.94 -2.95 18.37
C LYS A 273 4.64 -4.28 18.60
#